data_AF-A0A7S3RCU4-F1
#
_entry.id   AF-A0A7S3RCU4-F1
#
_cell.length_a   1.000
_cell.length_b   1.000
_cell.length_c   1.000
_cell.angle_alpha   90.00
_cell.angle_beta   90.00
_cell.angle_gamma   90.00
#
_symmetry.space_group_name_H-M   'P 1'
#
loop_
_entity.id
_entity.type
_entity.pdbx_description
1 polymer ?
#
loop_
_entity_poly.entity_id
_entity_poly.type
_entity_poly.pdbx_seq_one_letter_code
_entity_poly.pdbx_strand_id
1 'polypeptide(L)'
;ASALEFVQEWRDTCFKRTNDWDQVLFGSVLKKGMGVGGGVDESPRLKKMYRKADGTHVLAGVLPVSLFASGHTFFVSRMAHLMHTTPYMVHTTFQYGGAQGKRHRLRESMVWEDEPGYYTQPDFLTYDLDVPWELVYPNGGDVQ
;
A
#
# COMPACT_ATOMS: atom_id res chain seq x y z
N ALA A 1 10.84 13.57 -15.69
CA ALA A 1 9.96 14.72 -15.43
C ALA A 1 9.86 14.91 -13.92
N SER A 2 10.09 16.13 -13.41
CA SER A 2 10.05 16.40 -11.97
C SER A 2 8.62 16.58 -11.47
N ALA A 3 8.27 15.96 -10.35
CA ALA A 3 6.98 16.12 -9.65
C ALA A 3 7.00 17.26 -8.62
N LEU A 4 8.06 18.10 -8.62
CA LEU A 4 8.31 19.08 -7.58
C LEU A 4 7.17 20.11 -7.41
N GLU A 5 6.64 20.65 -8.51
CA GLU A 5 5.52 21.61 -8.48
C GLU A 5 4.29 21.01 -7.79
N PHE A 6 3.94 19.77 -8.14
CA PHE A 6 2.82 19.04 -7.52
C PHE A 6 3.05 18.83 -6.02
N VAL A 7 4.25 18.38 -5.63
CA VAL A 7 4.59 18.12 -4.23
C VAL A 7 4.58 19.42 -3.41
N GLN A 8 5.06 20.53 -3.97
CA GLN A 8 5.01 21.84 -3.33
C GLN A 8 3.57 22.30 -3.13
N GLU A 9 2.71 22.21 -4.14
CA GLU A 9 1.29 22.59 -4.00
C GLU A 9 0.57 21.70 -2.97
N TRP A 10 0.81 20.39 -2.99
CA TRP A 10 0.23 19.47 -2.02
C TRP A 10 0.65 19.83 -0.59
N ARG A 11 1.95 20.02 -0.35
CA ARG A 11 2.49 20.45 0.93
C ARG A 11 1.86 21.77 1.40
N ASP A 12 1.82 22.78 0.55
CA ASP A 12 1.27 24.09 0.89
C ASP A 12 -0.24 24.00 1.19
N THR A 13 -0.95 23.10 0.51
CA THR A 13 -2.35 22.81 0.79
C THR A 13 -2.53 22.14 2.15
N CYS A 14 -1.68 21.19 2.52
CA CYS A 14 -1.68 20.56 3.85
C CYS A 14 -1.47 21.60 4.97
N PHE A 15 -0.54 22.55 4.79
CA PHE A 15 -0.32 23.61 5.77
C PHE A 15 -1.45 24.64 5.84
N LYS A 16 -2.17 24.88 4.74
CA LYS A 16 -3.35 25.76 4.72
C LYS A 16 -4.60 25.11 5.30
N ARG A 17 -4.74 23.80 5.15
CA ARG A 17 -5.93 23.01 5.54
C ARG A 17 -5.54 22.01 6.63
N THR A 18 -5.13 22.51 7.78
CA THR A 18 -4.54 21.72 8.88
C THR A 18 -5.49 20.67 9.49
N ASN A 19 -6.81 20.84 9.33
CA ASN A 19 -7.82 19.91 9.85
C ASN A 19 -8.20 18.81 8.84
N ASP A 20 -7.75 18.92 7.59
CA ASP A 20 -8.04 17.94 6.56
C ASP A 20 -6.93 16.90 6.46
N TRP A 21 -7.29 15.66 6.17
CA TRP A 21 -6.31 14.59 5.98
C TRP A 21 -5.50 14.81 4.71
N ASP A 22 -4.18 14.70 4.84
CA ASP A 22 -3.20 14.87 3.78
C ASP A 22 -3.49 13.95 2.57
N GLN A 23 -3.98 12.73 2.80
CA GLN A 23 -4.39 11.79 1.75
C GLN A 23 -5.56 12.31 0.91
N VAL A 24 -6.52 13.01 1.54
CA VAL A 24 -7.65 13.63 0.83
C VAL A 24 -7.15 14.83 0.02
N LEU A 25 -6.27 15.64 0.62
CA LEU A 25 -5.67 16.79 -0.04
C LEU A 25 -4.79 16.38 -1.23
N PHE A 26 -4.06 15.26 -1.12
CA PHE A 26 -3.28 14.68 -2.21
C PHE A 26 -4.18 14.41 -3.42
N GLY A 27 -5.28 13.69 -3.21
CA GLY A 27 -6.24 13.39 -4.27
C GLY A 27 -6.87 14.65 -4.86
N SER A 28 -7.13 15.67 -4.04
CA SER A 28 -7.67 16.96 -4.49
C SER A 28 -6.68 17.71 -5.37
N VAL A 29 -5.43 17.87 -4.94
CA VAL A 29 -4.39 18.59 -5.70
C VAL A 29 -4.02 17.82 -6.97
N LEU A 30 -3.92 16.49 -6.89
CA LEU A 30 -3.59 15.64 -8.03
C LEU A 30 -4.63 15.75 -9.15
N LYS A 31 -5.90 15.98 -8.80
CA LYS A 31 -7.01 16.16 -9.76
C LYS A 31 -7.15 17.58 -10.31
N LYS A 32 -6.53 18.61 -9.71
CA LYS A 32 -6.62 20.00 -10.21
C LYS A 32 -6.05 20.18 -11.62
N GLY A 33 -5.14 19.31 -12.03
CA GLY A 33 -4.60 19.31 -13.41
C GLY A 33 -5.46 18.56 -14.42
N MET A 34 -6.51 17.86 -13.98
CA MET A 34 -7.44 17.16 -14.85
C MET A 34 -8.48 18.16 -15.37
N GLY A 35 -8.14 18.87 -16.45
CA GLY A 35 -9.13 19.60 -17.22
C GLY A 35 -10.28 18.68 -17.66
N VAL A 36 -11.49 19.23 -17.75
CA VAL A 36 -12.64 18.57 -18.37
C VAL A 36 -12.35 18.46 -19.87
N GLY A 37 -11.70 17.37 -20.27
CA GLY A 37 -11.39 17.05 -21.66
C GLY A 37 -9.91 16.81 -21.92
N GLY A 38 -9.61 15.65 -22.52
CA GLY A 38 -8.34 15.46 -23.21
C GLY A 38 -7.77 14.04 -23.16
N GLY A 39 -8.43 13.10 -23.84
CA GLY A 39 -7.82 11.86 -24.33
C GLY A 39 -7.63 10.78 -23.26
N VAL A 40 -8.36 9.68 -23.44
CA VAL A 40 -8.00 8.40 -22.84
C VAL A 40 -6.61 8.06 -23.38
N ASP A 41 -5.59 8.11 -22.52
CA ASP A 41 -4.23 7.67 -22.88
C ASP A 41 -4.32 6.23 -23.41
N GLU A 42 -3.61 5.92 -24.51
CA GLU A 42 -3.67 4.60 -25.16
C GLU A 42 -3.19 3.46 -24.24
N SER A 43 -2.47 3.79 -23.16
CA SER A 43 -2.11 2.86 -22.09
C SER A 43 -3.10 2.95 -20.94
N PRO A 44 -3.90 1.89 -20.66
CA PRO A 44 -4.87 1.90 -19.56
C PRO A 44 -4.20 2.01 -18.17
N ARG A 45 -2.87 1.89 -18.09
CA ARG A 45 -2.10 1.85 -16.84
C ARG A 45 -1.39 3.14 -16.48
N LEU A 46 -1.32 4.13 -17.37
CA LEU A 46 -0.69 5.44 -17.11
C LEU A 46 -1.68 6.56 -17.47
N LYS A 47 -1.82 7.54 -16.59
CA LYS A 47 -2.75 8.66 -16.77
C LYS A 47 -2.08 9.99 -16.47
N LYS A 48 -2.36 11.00 -17.29
CA LYS A 48 -2.03 12.39 -16.99
C LYS A 48 -2.91 12.89 -15.84
N MET A 49 -2.31 13.41 -14.78
CA MET A 49 -3.06 13.85 -13.59
C MET A 49 -2.85 15.33 -13.29
N TYR A 50 -1.60 15.74 -13.02
CA TYR A 50 -1.27 17.11 -12.64
C TYR A 50 -0.59 17.83 -13.82
N ARG A 51 -1.10 19.00 -14.20
CA ARG A 51 -0.52 19.83 -15.26
C ARG A 51 0.40 20.88 -14.62
N LYS A 52 1.66 20.89 -15.03
CA LYS A 52 2.69 21.83 -14.60
C LYS A 52 2.56 23.18 -15.32
N ALA A 53 3.23 24.20 -14.79
CA ALA A 53 3.26 25.54 -15.38
C ALA A 53 3.86 25.57 -16.80
N ASP A 54 4.82 24.68 -17.08
CA ASP A 54 5.46 24.50 -18.40
C ASP A 54 4.59 23.76 -19.44
N GLY A 55 3.35 23.41 -19.09
CA GLY A 55 2.42 22.69 -19.96
C GLY A 55 2.61 21.16 -19.99
N THR A 56 3.65 20.62 -19.35
CA THR A 56 3.85 19.16 -19.22
C THR A 56 3.07 18.58 -18.03
N HIS A 57 2.97 17.25 -17.95
CA HIS A 57 2.13 16.57 -16.96
C HIS A 57 2.94 15.66 -16.04
N VAL A 58 2.51 15.56 -14.78
CA VAL A 58 2.84 14.44 -13.90
C VAL A 58 1.91 13.29 -14.25
N LEU A 59 2.51 12.14 -14.54
CA LEU A 59 1.79 10.91 -14.85
C LEU A 59 1.62 10.09 -13.57
N ALA A 60 0.44 9.47 -13.41
CA ALA A 60 0.20 8.46 -12.39
C ALA A 60 -0.02 7.11 -13.06
N GLY A 61 0.58 6.06 -12.49
CA GLY A 61 0.46 4.69 -12.99
C GLY A 61 -0.10 3.74 -11.94
N VAL A 62 -0.71 2.65 -12.41
CA VAL A 62 -1.11 1.53 -11.54
C VAL A 62 0.06 0.57 -11.41
N LEU A 63 0.51 0.36 -10.17
CA LEU A 63 1.60 -0.56 -9.85
C LEU A 63 1.05 -1.95 -9.53
N PRO A 64 1.77 -3.03 -9.92
CA PRO A 64 1.33 -4.40 -9.65
C PRO A 64 1.34 -4.68 -8.14
N VAL A 65 0.20 -5.14 -7.62
CA VAL A 65 -0.01 -5.36 -6.18
C VAL A 65 0.81 -6.50 -5.58
N SER A 66 1.41 -7.35 -6.41
CA SER A 66 2.37 -8.37 -5.99
C SER A 66 3.74 -7.79 -5.66
N LEU A 67 4.11 -6.65 -6.25
CA LEU A 67 5.37 -5.94 -5.99
C LEU A 67 5.18 -4.72 -5.08
N PHE A 68 4.09 -3.98 -5.24
CA PHE A 68 3.75 -2.80 -4.45
C PHE A 68 2.51 -3.10 -3.62
N ALA A 69 2.71 -3.87 -2.56
CA ALA A 69 1.61 -4.45 -1.82
C ALA A 69 1.00 -3.45 -0.83
N SER A 70 -0.32 -3.38 -0.80
CA SER A 70 -1.06 -2.81 0.33
C SER A 70 -1.06 -3.80 1.52
N GLY A 71 -1.47 -3.33 2.70
CA GLY A 71 -1.68 -4.20 3.86
C GLY A 71 -2.58 -5.41 3.54
N HIS A 72 -3.68 -5.20 2.81
CA HIS A 72 -4.57 -6.31 2.43
C HIS A 72 -3.88 -7.31 1.49
N THR A 73 -3.23 -6.82 0.43
CA THR A 73 -2.62 -7.71 -0.59
C THR A 73 -1.37 -8.42 -0.08
N PHE A 74 -0.71 -7.86 0.94
CA PHE A 74 0.42 -8.50 1.61
C PHE A 74 -0.04 -9.52 2.68
N PHE A 75 -0.84 -9.10 3.67
CA PHE A 75 -1.17 -9.94 4.83
C PHE A 75 -2.35 -10.90 4.60
N VAL A 76 -3.33 -10.53 3.77
CA VAL A 76 -4.58 -11.28 3.62
C VAL A 76 -4.58 -12.06 2.32
N SER A 77 -4.51 -11.38 1.17
CA SER A 77 -4.53 -12.06 -0.14
C SER A 77 -3.21 -12.75 -0.48
N ARG A 78 -2.11 -12.37 0.19
CA ARG A 78 -0.75 -12.91 -0.02
C ARG A 78 -0.37 -12.95 -1.51
N MET A 79 -0.66 -11.87 -2.25
CA MET A 79 -0.51 -11.82 -3.70
C MET A 79 0.90 -12.16 -4.18
N ALA A 80 1.91 -11.78 -3.41
CA ALA A 80 3.30 -12.06 -3.74
C ALA A 80 3.63 -13.56 -3.67
N HIS A 81 3.00 -14.28 -2.74
CA HIS A 81 3.14 -15.73 -2.62
C HIS A 81 2.47 -16.43 -3.81
N LEU A 82 1.23 -16.02 -4.14
CA LEU A 82 0.49 -16.57 -5.29
C LEU A 82 1.21 -16.33 -6.62
N MET A 83 1.89 -15.20 -6.75
CA MET A 83 2.61 -14.83 -7.97
C MET A 83 4.08 -15.24 -7.97
N HIS A 84 4.57 -15.90 -6.90
CA HIS A 84 5.98 -16.26 -6.71
C HIS A 84 6.95 -15.08 -6.88
N THR A 85 6.58 -13.92 -6.33
CA THR A 85 7.38 -12.68 -6.36
C THR A 85 7.75 -12.23 -4.96
N THR A 86 8.84 -11.49 -4.83
CA THR A 86 9.16 -10.74 -3.60
C THR A 86 8.62 -9.32 -3.70
N PRO A 87 7.79 -8.86 -2.75
CA PRO A 87 7.34 -7.47 -2.72
C PRO A 87 8.51 -6.50 -2.67
N TYR A 88 8.46 -5.47 -3.49
CA TYR A 88 9.38 -4.33 -3.44
C TYR A 88 9.02 -3.37 -2.30
N MET A 89 7.72 -3.21 -2.01
CA MET A 89 7.22 -2.32 -0.96
C MET A 89 5.94 -2.87 -0.35
N VAL A 90 5.77 -2.63 0.95
CA VAL A 90 4.54 -2.90 1.71
C VAL A 90 4.03 -1.60 2.33
N HIS A 91 2.88 -1.12 1.84
CA HIS A 91 2.17 0.02 2.41
C HIS A 91 1.08 -0.45 3.37
N THR A 92 1.29 -0.22 4.67
CA THR A 92 0.31 -0.58 5.69
C THR A 92 -0.90 0.38 5.68
N THR A 93 -2.04 -0.14 5.25
CA THR A 93 -3.33 0.55 5.26
C THR A 93 -3.83 0.76 6.70
N PHE A 94 -5.03 1.34 6.86
CA PHE A 94 -5.65 1.45 8.18
C PHE A 94 -5.70 0.10 8.90
N GLN A 95 -5.29 0.10 10.17
CA GLN A 95 -5.26 -1.07 11.04
C GLN A 95 -5.74 -0.62 12.42
N TYR A 96 -6.61 -1.42 13.04
CA TYR A 96 -7.01 -1.22 14.43
C TYR A 96 -5.75 -1.29 15.33
N GLY A 97 -5.52 -0.27 16.16
CA GLY A 97 -4.27 -0.10 16.92
C GLY A 97 -3.27 0.89 16.33
N GLY A 98 -3.62 1.59 15.24
CA GLY A 98 -2.84 2.71 14.70
C GLY A 98 -1.41 2.33 14.32
N ALA A 99 -0.45 3.20 14.61
CA ALA A 99 0.96 2.96 14.26
C ALA A 99 1.55 1.71 14.93
N GLN A 100 1.16 1.43 16.18
CA GLN A 100 1.65 0.26 16.91
C GLN A 100 1.11 -1.03 16.30
N GLY A 101 -0.18 -1.07 15.96
CA GLY A 101 -0.78 -2.22 15.27
C GLY A 101 -0.15 -2.47 13.89
N LYS A 102 0.17 -1.41 13.13
CA LYS A 102 0.88 -1.52 11.85
C LYS A 102 2.28 -2.10 12.02
N ARG A 103 3.04 -1.61 13.01
CA ARG A 103 4.38 -2.14 13.32
C ARG A 103 4.32 -3.60 13.75
N HIS A 104 3.41 -3.93 14.65
CA HIS A 104 3.20 -5.30 15.09
C HIS A 104 2.91 -6.24 13.91
N ARG A 105 2.04 -5.83 12.99
CA ARG A 105 1.73 -6.66 11.81
C ARG A 105 2.94 -6.88 10.89
N LEU A 106 3.81 -5.88 10.75
CA LEU A 106 5.06 -6.02 10.00
C LEU A 106 6.06 -6.94 10.71
N ARG A 107 6.11 -6.90 12.05
CA ARG A 107 6.92 -7.83 12.88
C ARG A 107 6.43 -9.26 12.79
N GLU A 108 5.12 -9.49 12.87
CA GLU A 108 4.52 -10.83 12.68
C GLU A 108 4.89 -11.43 11.31
N SER A 109 5.07 -10.58 10.30
CA SER A 109 5.48 -11.00 8.96
C SER A 109 7.00 -10.96 8.73
N MET A 110 7.81 -10.70 9.77
CA MET A 110 9.27 -10.67 9.72
C MET A 110 9.85 -9.68 8.69
N VAL A 111 9.12 -8.60 8.39
CA VAL A 111 9.56 -7.54 7.45
C VAL A 111 9.81 -6.20 8.14
N TRP A 112 9.62 -6.14 9.46
CA TRP A 112 10.05 -5.01 10.26
C TRP A 112 11.47 -5.23 10.78
N GLU A 113 12.34 -4.26 10.54
CA GLU A 113 13.69 -4.27 11.06
C GLU A 113 13.67 -3.89 12.55
N ASP A 114 14.00 -4.85 13.40
CA ASP A 114 14.29 -4.66 14.82
C ASP A 114 15.67 -5.25 15.11
N GLU A 115 16.24 -4.87 16.25
CA GLU A 115 17.44 -5.50 16.80
C GLU A 115 17.23 -7.02 16.92
N PRO A 116 18.26 -7.85 16.65
CA PRO A 116 18.16 -9.32 16.74
C PRO A 116 17.61 -9.82 18.09
N GLY A 117 17.87 -9.07 19.16
CA GLY A 117 17.35 -9.34 20.48
C GLY A 117 15.82 -9.41 20.53
N TYR A 118 15.11 -8.60 19.73
CA TYR A 118 13.65 -8.57 19.76
C TYR A 118 13.05 -9.94 19.44
N TYR A 119 13.57 -10.67 18.45
CA TYR A 119 13.00 -11.94 17.98
C TYR A 119 13.56 -13.19 18.69
N THR A 120 14.52 -13.03 19.60
CA THR A 120 15.24 -14.14 20.25
C THR A 120 14.93 -14.30 21.73
N GLN A 121 14.22 -13.34 22.34
CA GLN A 121 13.77 -13.43 23.73
C GLN A 121 12.49 -14.29 23.83
N PRO A 122 12.26 -14.99 24.96
CA PRO A 122 11.10 -15.86 25.17
C PRO A 122 9.80 -15.10 25.47
N ASP A 123 9.61 -13.92 24.88
CA ASP A 123 8.50 -13.00 25.18
C ASP A 123 7.31 -13.16 24.21
N PHE A 124 7.36 -14.14 23.30
CA PHE A 124 6.29 -14.39 22.34
C PHE A 124 5.47 -15.62 22.69
N LEU A 125 4.16 -15.48 22.54
CA LEU A 125 3.24 -16.62 22.52
C LEU A 125 3.11 -17.10 21.08
N THR A 126 3.46 -18.35 20.84
CA THR A 126 3.13 -19.02 19.59
C THR A 126 1.85 -19.83 19.77
N TYR A 127 1.07 -19.93 18.72
CA TYR A 127 -0.11 -20.79 18.68
C TYR A 127 0.04 -21.75 17.51
N ASP A 128 0.21 -23.03 17.84
CA ASP A 128 0.21 -24.10 16.85
C ASP A 128 -1.25 -24.53 16.63
N LEU A 129 -1.76 -24.21 15.43
CA LEU A 129 -3.08 -24.58 14.99
C LEU A 129 -3.15 -26.10 14.75
N ASP A 130 -3.70 -26.84 15.70
CA ASP A 130 -4.13 -28.23 15.51
C ASP A 130 -5.62 -28.26 15.17
N VAL A 131 -5.93 -27.95 13.91
CA VAL A 131 -7.32 -27.93 13.42
C VAL A 131 -7.65 -29.29 12.80
N PRO A 132 -8.69 -29.99 13.28
CA PRO A 132 -9.17 -31.22 12.65
C PRO A 132 -9.38 -31.04 11.14
N TRP A 133 -8.95 -32.01 10.35
CA TRP A 133 -8.91 -31.90 8.89
C TRP A 133 -10.28 -31.57 8.29
N GLU A 134 -11.35 -32.07 8.90
CA GLU A 134 -12.75 -31.86 8.51
C GLU A 134 -13.15 -30.37 8.53
N LEU A 135 -12.48 -29.57 9.37
CA LEU A 135 -12.78 -28.15 9.58
C LEU A 135 -11.91 -27.24 8.69
N VAL A 136 -10.75 -27.70 8.24
CA VAL A 136 -9.86 -26.94 7.35
C VAL A 136 -10.41 -26.91 5.93
N TYR A 137 -10.97 -28.03 5.46
CA TYR A 137 -11.56 -28.18 4.14
C TYR A 137 -13.01 -28.66 4.24
N PRO A 138 -13.96 -27.80 4.62
CA PRO A 138 -15.37 -28.19 4.80
C PRO A 138 -16.02 -28.72 3.50
N ASN A 139 -15.39 -28.48 2.34
CA ASN A 139 -15.82 -28.97 1.04
C ASN A 139 -14.93 -30.08 0.45
N GLY A 140 -14.05 -30.72 1.24
CA GLY A 140 -13.31 -31.93 0.84
C GLY A 140 -12.25 -31.74 -0.25
N GLY A 141 -11.35 -30.77 -0.08
CA GLY A 141 -10.17 -30.64 -0.95
C GLY A 141 -9.08 -31.63 -0.52
N ASP A 142 -8.73 -32.58 -1.39
CA ASP A 142 -7.57 -33.46 -1.18
C ASP A 142 -6.27 -32.64 -1.29
N VAL A 143 -5.35 -32.86 -0.34
CA VAL A 143 -4.01 -32.27 -0.35
C VAL A 143 -3.11 -33.18 -1.20
N GLN A 144 -2.54 -32.66 -2.31
CA GLN A 144 -1.49 -33.35 -3.07
C GLN A 144 -0.14 -33.27 -2.38
#